data_AF-A0A815Z2F9-F1
#
_entry.id   AF-A0A815Z2F9-F1
#
_cell.length_a   1.000
_cell.length_b   1.000
_cell.length_c   1.000
_cell.angle_alpha   90.00
_cell.angle_beta   90.00
_cell.angle_gamma   90.00
#
_symmetry.space_group_name_H-M   'P 1'
#
loop_
_entity.id
_entity.type
_entity.pdbx_description
1 polymer ?
#
loop_
_entity_poly.entity_id
_entity_poly.type
_entity_poly.pdbx_seq_one_letter_code
_entity_poly.pdbx_strand_id
1 'polypeptide(L)'
;LVTKWVDFYKKYRPILIRDIIHIRRADMQSIDSYMHVDPYSNDIKGLAMVFNPTSNRVNTNLVVPLYYTGLTDIAQVSEQENAWKNYTLARDYHIDLPISLPPLGITWFLIK
;
A
#
# COMPACT_ATOMS: atom_id res chain seq x y z
N LEU A 1 22.61 0.21 -2.78
CA LEU A 1 21.32 0.90 -2.53
C LEU A 1 20.53 1.13 -3.83
N VAL A 2 21.16 1.66 -4.88
CA VAL A 2 20.48 1.97 -6.16
C VAL A 2 19.94 0.73 -6.87
N THR A 3 20.71 -0.36 -6.94
CA THR A 3 20.31 -1.60 -7.62
C THR A 3 18.98 -2.17 -7.10
N LYS A 4 18.78 -2.16 -5.78
CA LYS A 4 17.54 -2.62 -5.14
C LYS A 4 16.30 -1.87 -5.67
N TRP A 5 16.39 -0.55 -5.75
CA TRP A 5 15.27 0.28 -6.22
C TRP A 5 15.07 0.19 -7.74
N VAL A 6 16.15 -0.02 -8.50
CA VAL A 6 16.07 -0.30 -9.94
C VAL A 6 15.35 -1.62 -10.20
N ASP A 7 15.67 -2.67 -9.44
CA ASP A 7 15.03 -3.98 -9.59
C ASP A 7 13.56 -3.95 -9.14
N PHE A 8 13.28 -3.26 -8.02
CA PHE A 8 11.91 -3.00 -7.58
C PHE A 8 11.09 -2.29 -8.66
N TYR A 9 11.64 -1.21 -9.24
CA TYR A 9 10.96 -0.48 -10.31
C TYR A 9 10.72 -1.36 -11.53
N LYS A 10 11.72 -2.13 -11.99
CA LYS A 10 11.58 -3.03 -13.13
C LYS A 10 10.48 -4.08 -12.90
N LYS A 11 10.40 -4.63 -11.68
CA LYS A 11 9.41 -5.64 -11.31
C LYS A 11 8.00 -5.09 -11.24
N TYR A 12 7.81 -3.94 -10.58
CA TYR A 12 6.49 -3.36 -10.34
C TYR A 12 6.10 -2.23 -11.31
N ARG A 13 6.90 -2.02 -12.37
CA ARG A 13 6.62 -1.02 -13.41
C ARG A 13 5.17 -1.04 -13.93
N PRO A 14 4.53 -2.21 -14.19
CA PRO A 14 3.19 -2.25 -14.75
C PRO A 14 2.14 -1.57 -13.86
N ILE A 15 2.29 -1.66 -12.52
CA ILE A 15 1.40 -1.02 -11.54
C ILE A 15 1.88 0.37 -11.15
N LEU A 16 3.18 0.62 -11.04
CA LEU A 16 3.74 1.92 -10.66
C LEU A 16 3.47 3.06 -11.66
N ILE A 17 3.14 2.74 -12.91
CA ILE A 17 2.79 3.74 -13.94
C ILE A 17 1.28 4.02 -13.95
N ARG A 18 0.49 3.31 -13.13
CA ARG A 18 -0.97 3.43 -13.08
C ARG A 18 -1.41 4.53 -12.13
N ASP A 19 -2.71 4.78 -12.15
CA ASP A 19 -3.35 5.87 -11.43
C ASP A 19 -3.03 5.83 -9.93
N ILE A 20 -2.76 7.01 -9.37
CA ILE A 20 -2.38 7.19 -7.96
C ILE A 20 -3.58 7.72 -7.18
N ILE A 21 -3.83 7.10 -6.04
CA ILE A 21 -4.79 7.50 -5.04
C ILE A 21 -4.03 7.90 -3.78
N HIS A 22 -4.25 9.11 -3.29
CA HIS A 22 -3.68 9.55 -2.04
C HIS A 22 -4.56 9.03 -0.90
N ILE A 23 -4.01 8.17 -0.05
CA ILE A 23 -4.74 7.58 1.08
C ILE A 23 -4.66 8.52 2.27
N ARG A 24 -3.45 8.98 2.58
CA ARG A 24 -3.18 9.92 3.67
C ARG A 24 -2.10 10.88 3.23
N ARG A 25 -2.34 12.18 3.41
CA ARG A 25 -1.36 13.22 3.09
C ARG A 25 -0.31 13.35 4.20
N ALA A 26 0.92 13.64 3.81
CA ALA A 26 1.98 14.06 4.71
C ALA A 26 1.57 15.29 5.55
N ASP A 27 1.47 15.10 6.86
CA ASP A 27 1.18 16.13 7.87
C ASP A 27 2.37 16.35 8.84
N MET A 28 3.49 15.63 8.63
CA MET A 28 4.66 15.54 9.52
C MET A 28 4.34 15.01 10.94
N GLN A 29 3.09 14.64 11.22
CA GLN A 29 2.65 14.16 12.53
C GLN A 29 2.43 12.64 12.51
N SER A 30 2.23 12.07 11.33
CA SER A 30 2.01 10.64 11.18
C SER A 30 2.52 10.13 9.84
N ILE A 31 2.07 8.93 9.46
CA ILE A 31 2.44 8.30 8.20
C ILE A 31 1.88 9.06 7.00
N ASP A 32 2.63 9.02 5.90
CA ASP A 32 2.20 9.45 4.57
C ASP A 32 1.96 8.21 3.72
N SER A 33 0.90 8.21 2.91
CA SER A 33 0.58 7.06 2.07
C SER A 33 -0.19 7.40 0.80
N TYR A 34 0.26 6.78 -0.28
CA TYR A 34 -0.44 6.76 -1.55
C TYR A 34 -0.43 5.35 -2.13
N MET A 35 -1.32 5.08 -3.07
CA MET A 35 -1.49 3.78 -3.69
C MET A 35 -1.67 3.92 -5.19
N HIS A 36 -0.93 3.10 -5.94
CA HIS A 36 -1.20 2.87 -7.36
C HIS A 36 -2.28 1.82 -7.51
N VAL A 37 -3.20 2.03 -8.46
CA VAL A 37 -4.34 1.13 -8.67
C VAL A 37 -4.47 0.74 -10.13
N ASP A 38 -4.72 -0.54 -10.38
CA ASP A 38 -5.04 -1.08 -11.70
C ASP A 38 -6.16 -2.14 -11.60
N PRO A 39 -7.42 -1.76 -11.86
CA PRO A 39 -8.54 -2.71 -11.78
C PRO A 39 -8.47 -3.80 -12.86
N TYR A 40 -7.77 -3.54 -13.98
CA TYR A 40 -7.67 -4.45 -15.12
C TYR A 40 -6.53 -5.47 -14.98
N SER A 41 -5.66 -5.29 -13.99
CA SER A 41 -4.59 -6.22 -13.70
C SER A 41 -5.12 -7.54 -13.12
N ASN A 42 -4.58 -8.65 -13.62
CA ASN A 42 -4.90 -10.00 -13.16
C ASN A 42 -4.00 -10.47 -11.98
N ASP A 43 -2.93 -9.75 -11.68
CA ASP A 43 -1.95 -10.15 -10.67
C ASP A 43 -1.99 -9.21 -9.45
N ILE A 44 -1.51 -7.99 -9.61
CA ILE A 44 -1.52 -6.97 -8.55
C ILE A 44 -2.46 -5.84 -8.97
N LYS A 45 -3.51 -5.64 -8.19
CA LYS A 45 -4.54 -4.61 -8.41
C LYS A 45 -4.27 -3.31 -7.67
N GLY A 46 -3.45 -3.38 -6.62
CA GLY A 46 -3.04 -2.20 -5.85
C GLY A 46 -1.60 -2.33 -5.34
N LEU A 47 -0.85 -1.23 -5.38
CA LEU A 47 0.46 -1.11 -4.72
C LEU A 47 0.45 0.15 -3.86
N ALA A 48 0.34 -0.03 -2.55
CA ALA A 48 0.33 1.07 -1.58
C ALA A 48 1.74 1.29 -1.02
N MET A 49 2.24 2.51 -1.08
CA MET A 49 3.47 2.91 -0.43
C MET A 49 3.13 3.67 0.85
N VAL A 50 3.87 3.39 1.92
CA VAL A 50 3.68 4.02 3.23
C VAL A 50 5.03 4.45 3.78
N PHE A 51 5.07 5.69 4.23
CA PHE A 51 6.27 6.36 4.69
C PHE A 51 6.03 6.91 6.10
N ASN A 52 7.03 6.79 6.97
CA ASN A 52 7.03 7.46 8.25
C ASN A 52 8.04 8.62 8.23
N PRO A 53 7.61 9.86 7.99
CA PRO A 53 8.50 11.02 8.01
C PRO A 53 8.93 11.43 9.42
N THR A 54 8.34 10.86 10.48
CA THR A 54 8.62 11.24 11.86
C THR A 54 9.90 10.59 12.40
N SER A 55 10.47 11.18 13.46
CA SER A 55 11.61 10.65 14.21
C SER A 55 11.22 9.56 15.22
N ASN A 56 9.94 9.22 15.33
CA ASN A 56 9.43 8.23 16.28
C ASN A 56 8.79 7.05 15.55
N ARG A 57 8.65 5.90 16.23
CA ARG A 57 7.87 4.78 15.70
C ARG A 57 6.40 5.17 15.68
N VAL A 58 5.73 4.91 14.55
CA VAL A 58 4.29 5.16 14.39
C VAL A 58 3.57 3.82 14.27
N ASN A 59 2.60 3.61 15.16
CA ASN A 59 1.68 2.48 15.12
C ASN A 59 0.27 3.03 14.86
N THR A 60 -0.32 2.71 13.72
CA THR A 60 -1.64 3.21 13.33
C THR A 60 -2.35 2.20 12.44
N ASN A 61 -3.68 2.22 12.46
CA ASN A 61 -4.47 1.55 11.44
C ASN A 61 -4.64 2.51 10.26
N LEU A 62 -4.21 2.10 9.08
CA LEU A 62 -4.41 2.84 7.84
C LEU A 62 -5.66 2.29 7.15
N VAL A 63 -6.65 3.16 6.94
CA VAL A 63 -7.84 2.84 6.15
C VAL A 63 -7.47 2.93 4.68
N VAL A 64 -7.40 1.79 4.00
CA VAL A 64 -7.04 1.71 2.58
C VAL A 64 -8.31 1.53 1.76
N PRO A 65 -8.73 2.53 0.95
CA PRO A 65 -9.89 2.39 0.08
C PRO A 65 -9.55 1.54 -1.14
N LEU A 66 -10.21 0.38 -1.27
CA LEU A 66 -10.03 -0.56 -2.38
C LEU A 66 -11.12 -0.49 -3.44
N TYR A 67 -12.08 0.42 -3.30
CA TYR A 67 -13.17 0.64 -4.27
C TYR A 67 -12.67 0.69 -5.73
N TYR A 68 -11.56 1.39 -5.98
CA TYR A 68 -10.99 1.57 -7.31
C TYR A 68 -10.24 0.36 -7.86
N THR A 69 -9.93 -0.63 -7.01
CA THR A 69 -9.23 -1.87 -7.42
C THR A 69 -10.17 -2.89 -8.08
N GLY A 70 -11.48 -2.70 -7.98
CA GLY A 70 -12.48 -3.64 -8.47
C GLY A 70 -12.69 -4.87 -7.57
N LEU A 71 -12.08 -4.90 -6.37
CA LEU A 71 -12.28 -5.95 -5.38
C LEU A 71 -13.61 -5.77 -4.64
N THR A 72 -14.31 -6.88 -4.39
CA THR A 72 -15.66 -6.87 -3.79
C THR A 72 -15.71 -7.43 -2.38
N ASP A 73 -15.14 -8.63 -2.16
CA ASP A 73 -15.37 -9.39 -0.93
C ASP A 73 -14.10 -9.58 -0.08
N ILE A 74 -13.03 -10.05 -0.71
CA ILE A 74 -11.76 -10.36 -0.06
C ILE A 74 -10.62 -9.73 -0.85
N ALA A 75 -9.76 -9.01 -0.14
CA ALA A 75 -8.48 -8.55 -0.64
C ALA A 75 -7.37 -9.38 -0.01
N GLN A 76 -6.39 -9.81 -0.80
CA GLN A 76 -5.17 -10.38 -0.25
C GLN A 76 -4.12 -9.27 -0.23
N VAL A 77 -3.49 -9.09 0.92
CA VAL A 77 -2.45 -8.07 1.12
C VAL A 77 -1.15 -8.70 1.56
N SER A 78 -0.05 -8.31 0.92
CA SER A 78 1.31 -8.71 1.27
C SER A 78 2.16 -7.48 1.55
N GLU A 79 2.81 -7.46 2.72
CA GLU A 79 3.80 -6.43 3.05
C GLU A 79 5.17 -6.84 2.49
N GLN A 80 5.77 -6.03 1.62
CA GLN A 80 7.12 -6.29 1.06
C GLN A 80 7.31 -7.72 0.50
N GLU A 81 6.28 -8.29 -0.13
CA GLU A 81 6.29 -9.68 -0.66
C GLU A 81 6.34 -10.78 0.40
N ASN A 82 6.09 -10.45 1.67
CA ASN A 82 5.93 -11.44 2.73
C ASN A 82 4.60 -12.21 2.56
N ALA A 83 4.30 -13.09 3.52
CA ALA A 83 3.08 -13.90 3.52
C ALA A 83 1.82 -13.06 3.28
N TRP A 84 1.01 -13.50 2.31
CA TRP A 84 -0.27 -12.90 1.99
C TRP A 84 -1.26 -13.11 3.15
N LYS A 85 -1.96 -12.04 3.52
CA LYS A 85 -3.02 -12.04 4.51
C LYS A 85 -4.33 -11.64 3.85
N ASN A 86 -5.40 -12.36 4.17
CA ASN A 86 -6.73 -12.04 3.66
C ASN A 86 -7.38 -10.99 4.55
N TYR A 87 -7.95 -9.97 3.93
CA TYR A 87 -8.76 -8.95 4.56
C TYR A 87 -10.14 -8.96 3.92
N THR A 88 -11.19 -9.03 4.73
CA THR A 88 -12.56 -8.86 4.25
C THR A 88 -12.82 -7.37 4.05
N LEU A 89 -13.33 -6.99 2.88
CA LEU A 89 -13.65 -5.60 2.62
C LEU A 89 -14.85 -5.17 3.47
N ALA A 90 -14.79 -3.96 4.01
CA ALA A 90 -15.94 -3.30 4.58
C ALA A 90 -16.98 -2.98 3.49
N ARG A 91 -18.20 -2.59 3.89
CA ARG A 91 -19.29 -2.31 2.93
C ARG A 91 -19.01 -1.17 1.95
N ASP A 92 -18.14 -0.25 2.34
CA ASP A 92 -17.61 0.87 1.56
C ASP A 92 -16.27 0.53 0.90
N TYR A 93 -15.94 -0.77 0.82
CA TYR A 93 -14.79 -1.30 0.12
C TYR A 93 -13.43 -0.83 0.66
N HIS A 94 -13.33 -0.50 1.95
CA HIS A 94 -12.03 -0.27 2.60
C HIS A 94 -11.55 -1.52 3.37
N ILE A 95 -10.26 -1.51 3.69
CA ILE A 95 -9.65 -2.41 4.67
C ILE A 95 -8.93 -1.60 5.75
N ASP A 96 -8.96 -2.09 6.98
CA ASP A 96 -8.14 -1.58 8.08
C ASP A 96 -6.81 -2.32 8.11
N LEU A 97 -5.73 -1.63 7.73
CA LEU A 97 -4.41 -2.21 7.69
C LEU A 97 -3.58 -1.75 8.89
N PRO A 98 -3.23 -2.62 9.85
CA PRO A 98 -2.39 -2.26 10.99
C PRO A 98 -0.94 -2.06 10.53
N ILE A 99 -0.40 -0.86 10.74
CA ILE A 99 0.96 -0.48 10.35
C ILE A 99 1.78 -0.16 11.59
N SER A 100 3.00 -0.69 11.64
CA SER A 100 4.02 -0.35 12.63
C SER A 100 5.32 -0.03 11.90
N LEU A 101 5.62 1.26 11.72
CA LEU A 101 6.79 1.73 10.97
C LEU A 101 7.84 2.35 11.91
N PRO A 102 9.13 1.98 11.77
CA PRO A 102 10.20 2.67 12.47
C PRO A 102 10.35 4.13 12.00
N PRO A 103 11.07 4.99 12.75
CA PRO A 103 11.42 6.34 12.31
C PRO A 103 12.05 6.35 10.92
N LEU A 104 11.65 7.30 10.07
CA LEU A 104 12.17 7.44 8.70
C LEU A 104 12.04 6.14 7.85
N GLY A 105 11.11 5.27 8.24
CA GLY A 105 10.87 3.97 7.63
C GLY A 105 9.99 4.06 6.38
N ILE A 106 10.19 3.12 5.46
CA ILE A 106 9.39 2.95 4.25
C ILE A 106 8.96 1.50 4.16
N THR A 107 7.69 1.27 3.86
CA THR A 107 7.16 -0.05 3.52
C THR A 107 6.21 0.06 2.33
N TRP A 108 5.93 -1.06 1.68
CA TRP A 108 4.93 -1.13 0.62
C TRP A 108 4.08 -2.38 0.77
N PHE A 109 2.83 -2.26 0.35
CA PHE A 109 1.83 -3.31 0.36
C PHE A 109 1.39 -3.62 -1.06
N LEU A 110 1.36 -4.91 -1.39
CA LEU A 110 0.80 -5.43 -2.62
C LEU A 110 -0.61 -5.92 -2.32
N ILE A 111 -1.55 -5.60 -3.20
CA ILE A 111 -2.97 -5.90 -3.04
C ILE A 111 -3.46 -6.59 -4.30
N LYS A 112 -4.16 -7.70 -4.12
CA LYS A 112 -4.79 -8.47 -5.19
C LYS A 112 -6.16 -8.98 -4.78
#